data_AF-A0A6T8NWW8-F1
#
_entry.id   AF-A0A6T8NWW8-F1
#
_cell.length_a   1.000
_cell.length_b   1.000
_cell.length_c   1.000
_cell.angle_alpha   90.00
_cell.angle_beta   90.00
_cell.angle_gamma   90.00
#
_symmetry.space_group_name_H-M   'P 1'
#
loop_
_entity.id
_entity.type
_entity.pdbx_description
1 polymer ?
#
loop_
_entity_poly.entity_id
_entity_poly.type
_entity_poly.pdbx_seq_one_letter_code
_entity_poly.pdbx_strand_id
1 'polypeptide(L)'
;NIIIGNLLSDDVDFTKFLINLAPGVLITAPFMFCYLWFIFREDLRGPLDADVPTLQQTYPITNRGLLVKCGVVLGCVILCFFLHPVTHVDPAFVSILGAVWLLIAFDMHHCHEALMAVEWDTLLFFAALFVVVEGVGELGLLRAIASILSDIVRSVPVDSRQIVAIVIIVWASAIFSAFVDNIPFTATMVPVLQQLVADVEGVSIRPLAWALAFGACFGGNG
;
A
#
# COMPACT_ATOMS: atom_id res chain seq x y z
N ASN A 1 -1.41 -0.25 -3.53
CA ASN A 1 -1.81 1.01 -2.86
C ASN A 1 -3.30 1.24 -3.10
N ILE A 2 -4.16 0.63 -2.26
CA ILE A 2 -5.63 0.64 -2.44
C ILE A 2 -6.19 2.07 -2.33
N ILE A 3 -5.52 2.93 -1.58
CA ILE A 3 -5.92 4.31 -1.29
C ILE A 3 -5.89 5.20 -2.55
N ILE A 4 -4.91 5.03 -3.44
CA ILE A 4 -4.87 5.77 -4.73
C ILE A 4 -6.09 5.42 -5.58
N GLY A 5 -6.44 4.13 -5.66
CA GLY A 5 -7.60 3.67 -6.41
C GLY A 5 -8.93 4.13 -5.80
N ASN A 6 -8.99 4.30 -4.47
CA ASN A 6 -10.19 4.77 -3.79
C ASN A 6 -10.36 6.29 -3.87
N LEU A 7 -9.28 7.05 -3.65
CA LEU A 7 -9.27 8.53 -3.64
C LEU A 7 -9.30 9.14 -5.05
N LEU A 8 -8.89 8.41 -6.08
CA LEU A 8 -8.95 8.82 -7.49
C LEU A 8 -9.88 7.91 -8.31
N SER A 9 -10.95 7.41 -7.69
CA SER A 9 -11.88 6.43 -8.26
C SER A 9 -12.49 6.86 -9.61
N ASP A 10 -12.64 8.17 -9.86
CA ASP A 10 -13.12 8.69 -11.16
C ASP A 10 -12.10 8.55 -12.31
N ASP A 11 -10.81 8.40 -12.00
CA ASP A 11 -9.71 8.41 -12.98
C ASP A 11 -8.87 7.11 -12.99
N VAL A 12 -8.81 6.40 -11.87
CA VAL A 12 -7.89 5.28 -11.61
C VAL A 12 -8.62 4.13 -10.92
N ASP A 13 -9.36 3.36 -11.71
CA ASP A 13 -9.99 2.12 -11.24
C ASP A 13 -8.94 1.04 -10.85
N PHE A 14 -9.27 0.14 -9.91
CA PHE A 14 -8.37 -0.89 -9.38
C PHE A 14 -7.81 -1.80 -10.49
N THR A 15 -8.63 -2.18 -11.46
CA THR A 15 -8.16 -2.99 -12.60
C THR A 15 -7.15 -2.22 -13.46
N LYS A 16 -7.38 -0.92 -13.68
CA LYS A 16 -6.39 -0.06 -14.36
C LYS A 16 -5.12 0.09 -13.54
N PHE A 17 -5.23 0.13 -12.20
CA PHE A 17 -4.08 0.14 -11.30
C PHE A 17 -3.23 -1.11 -11.48
N LEU A 18 -3.86 -2.29 -11.50
CA LEU A 18 -3.16 -3.56 -11.67
C LEU A 18 -2.48 -3.67 -13.04
N ILE A 19 -3.19 -3.29 -14.12
CA ILE A 19 -2.65 -3.34 -15.50
C ILE A 19 -1.48 -2.37 -15.69
N ASN A 20 -1.52 -1.18 -15.08
CA ASN A 20 -0.44 -0.19 -15.26
C ASN A 20 0.76 -0.43 -14.34
N LEU A 21 0.56 -0.95 -13.13
CA LEU A 21 1.68 -1.28 -12.24
C LEU A 21 2.35 -2.61 -12.59
N ALA A 22 1.59 -3.63 -13.01
CA ALA A 22 2.14 -4.97 -13.22
C ALA A 22 3.34 -5.01 -14.18
N PRO A 23 3.35 -4.32 -15.35
CA PRO A 23 4.51 -4.29 -16.22
C PRO A 23 5.75 -3.72 -15.53
N GLY A 24 5.59 -2.62 -14.78
CA GLY A 24 6.70 -2.00 -14.03
C GLY A 24 7.26 -2.96 -12.98
N VAL A 25 6.39 -3.60 -12.20
CA VAL A 25 6.79 -4.59 -11.19
C VAL A 25 7.52 -5.78 -11.84
N LEU A 26 6.97 -6.34 -12.92
CA LEU A 26 7.57 -7.46 -13.64
C LEU A 26 8.94 -7.12 -14.25
N ILE A 27 9.14 -5.88 -14.70
CA ILE A 27 10.45 -5.42 -15.17
C ILE A 27 11.43 -5.30 -14.01
N THR A 28 11.01 -4.74 -12.87
CA THR A 28 11.88 -4.54 -11.71
C THR A 28 12.23 -5.82 -10.94
N ALA A 29 11.34 -6.82 -10.94
CA ALA A 29 11.51 -8.03 -10.14
C ALA A 29 12.79 -8.81 -10.48
N PRO A 30 13.14 -9.09 -11.75
CA PRO A 30 14.42 -9.73 -12.08
C PRO A 30 15.64 -8.97 -11.57
N PHE A 31 15.64 -7.63 -11.65
CA PHE A 31 16.75 -6.82 -11.12
C PHE A 31 16.84 -6.92 -9.59
N MET A 32 15.70 -6.86 -8.89
CA MET A 32 15.65 -7.05 -7.44
C MET A 32 16.15 -8.45 -7.05
N PHE A 33 15.68 -9.50 -7.72
CA PHE A 33 16.13 -10.86 -7.47
C PHE A 33 17.62 -11.04 -7.77
N CYS A 34 18.14 -10.48 -8.86
CA CYS A 34 19.58 -10.48 -9.16
C CYS A 34 20.38 -9.73 -8.09
N TYR A 35 19.90 -8.59 -7.61
CA TYR A 35 20.54 -7.80 -6.57
C TYR A 35 20.59 -8.55 -5.23
N LEU A 36 19.45 -9.09 -4.78
CA LEU A 36 19.36 -9.91 -3.57
C LEU A 36 20.21 -11.17 -3.70
N TRP A 37 20.15 -11.85 -4.85
CA TRP A 37 20.98 -13.01 -5.12
C TRP A 37 22.47 -12.67 -5.04
N PHE A 38 22.89 -11.50 -5.53
CA PHE A 38 24.29 -11.09 -5.49
C PHE A 38 24.77 -10.78 -4.07
N ILE A 39 23.96 -10.06 -3.29
CA ILE A 39 24.29 -9.70 -1.89
C ILE A 39 24.27 -10.94 -0.98
N PHE A 40 23.19 -11.72 -1.04
CA PHE A 40 22.97 -12.87 -0.16
C PHE A 40 23.47 -14.18 -0.79
N ARG A 41 24.33 -14.13 -1.82
CA ARG A 41 24.80 -15.33 -2.52
C ARG A 41 25.47 -16.34 -1.60
N GLU A 42 26.05 -15.87 -0.49
CA GLU A 42 26.79 -16.71 0.46
C GLU A 42 25.83 -17.33 1.47
N ASP A 43 24.81 -16.59 1.93
CA ASP A 43 23.75 -17.10 2.81
C ASP A 43 22.80 -18.05 2.08
N LEU A 44 22.58 -17.84 0.78
CA LEU A 44 21.78 -18.71 -0.09
C LEU A 44 22.53 -19.97 -0.53
N ARG A 45 23.83 -20.09 -0.22
CA ARG A 45 24.65 -21.27 -0.52
C ARG A 45 24.74 -22.16 0.72
N GLY A 46 23.80 -23.09 0.83
CA GLY A 46 23.84 -24.15 1.84
C GLY A 46 22.91 -25.30 1.48
N PRO A 47 23.11 -26.50 2.05
CA PRO A 47 22.08 -27.53 2.02
C PRO A 47 20.81 -26.98 2.68
N LEU A 48 19.64 -27.26 2.08
CA LEU A 48 18.34 -27.02 2.72
C LEU A 48 18.22 -27.96 3.92
N ASP A 49 18.83 -27.58 5.04
CA ASP A 49 18.68 -28.25 6.33
C ASP A 49 17.43 -27.72 7.02
N ALA A 50 16.31 -27.73 6.28
CA ALA A 50 15.01 -27.46 6.84
C ALA A 50 14.67 -28.67 7.71
N ASP A 51 14.86 -28.53 9.01
CA ASP A 51 14.48 -29.53 10.01
C ASP A 51 12.96 -29.60 10.12
N VAL A 52 12.35 -30.22 9.10
CA VAL A 52 10.90 -30.48 9.01
C VAL A 52 10.39 -31.16 10.29
N PRO A 53 11.10 -32.13 10.89
CA PRO A 53 10.74 -32.67 12.20
C PRO A 53 10.60 -31.60 13.29
N THR A 54 11.56 -30.69 13.41
CA THR A 54 11.52 -29.61 14.42
C THR A 54 10.40 -28.60 14.14
N LEU A 55 10.13 -28.26 12.88
CA LEU A 55 8.99 -27.41 12.52
C LEU A 55 7.65 -28.06 12.85
N GLN A 56 7.50 -29.36 12.60
CA GLN A 56 6.29 -30.11 12.95
C GLN A 56 6.07 -30.21 14.47
N GLN A 57 7.14 -30.27 15.25
CA GLN A 57 7.06 -30.25 16.72
C GLN A 57 6.77 -28.85 17.27
N THR A 58 7.30 -27.79 16.64
CA THR A 58 7.13 -26.40 17.10
C THR A 58 5.75 -25.85 16.73
N TYR A 59 5.22 -26.21 15.54
CA TYR A 59 3.93 -25.72 15.02
C TYR A 59 2.96 -26.86 14.68
N PRO A 60 2.55 -27.68 15.65
CA PRO A 60 1.60 -28.76 15.41
C PRO A 60 0.23 -28.18 15.03
N ILE A 61 -0.44 -28.82 14.06
CA ILE A 61 -1.83 -28.45 13.72
C ILE A 61 -2.73 -28.88 14.88
N THR A 62 -3.11 -27.93 15.72
CA THR A 62 -3.93 -28.17 16.91
C THR A 62 -5.34 -28.65 16.54
N ASN A 63 -5.94 -28.07 15.49
CA ASN A 63 -7.30 -28.41 15.05
C ASN A 63 -7.47 -28.26 13.54
N ARG A 64 -7.62 -29.40 12.84
CA ARG A 64 -7.82 -29.42 11.37
C ARG A 64 -9.16 -28.82 10.94
N GLY A 65 -10.22 -28.98 11.74
CA GLY A 65 -11.54 -28.41 11.43
C GLY A 65 -11.53 -26.88 11.53
N LEU A 66 -10.84 -26.35 12.54
CA LEU A 66 -10.58 -24.92 12.69
C LEU A 66 -9.79 -24.37 11.49
N LEU A 67 -8.70 -25.04 11.11
CA LEU A 67 -7.87 -24.65 9.99
C LEU A 67 -8.66 -24.53 8.68
N VAL A 68 -9.51 -25.52 8.36
CA VAL A 68 -10.35 -25.49 7.15
C VAL A 68 -11.36 -24.35 7.20
N LYS A 69 -12.02 -24.12 8.35
CA LYS A 69 -12.97 -23.01 8.50
C LYS A 69 -12.29 -21.64 8.31
N CYS A 70 -11.13 -21.44 8.93
CA CYS A 70 -10.33 -20.23 8.76
C CYS A 70 -9.89 -20.06 7.29
N GLY A 71 -9.42 -21.13 6.66
CA GLY A 71 -9.01 -21.11 5.25
C GLY A 71 -10.16 -20.77 4.30
N VAL A 72 -11.36 -21.32 4.55
CA VAL A 72 -12.56 -21.01 3.75
C VAL A 72 -12.95 -19.55 3.92
N VAL A 73 -13.04 -19.03 5.14
CA VAL A 73 -13.39 -17.61 5.36
C VAL A 73 -12.34 -16.69 4.76
N LEU A 74 -11.05 -16.98 4.96
CA LEU A 74 -9.96 -16.21 4.36
C LEU A 74 -10.06 -16.21 2.83
N GLY A 75 -10.30 -17.37 2.21
CA GLY A 75 -10.51 -17.49 0.77
C GLY A 75 -11.70 -16.66 0.28
N CYS A 76 -12.81 -16.67 1.01
CA CYS A 76 -13.99 -15.85 0.71
C CYS A 76 -13.69 -14.34 0.83
N VAL A 77 -13.00 -13.91 1.89
CA VAL A 77 -12.61 -12.50 2.08
C VAL A 77 -11.71 -12.04 0.94
N ILE A 78 -10.70 -12.83 0.58
CA ILE A 78 -9.80 -12.53 -0.54
C ILE A 78 -10.58 -12.46 -1.86
N LEU A 79 -11.51 -13.40 -2.10
CA LEU A 79 -12.35 -13.36 -3.30
C LEU A 79 -13.21 -12.09 -3.36
N CYS A 80 -13.80 -11.70 -2.23
CA CYS A 80 -14.58 -10.46 -2.11
C CYS A 80 -13.72 -9.20 -2.36
N PHE A 81 -12.44 -9.19 -1.99
CA PHE A 81 -11.53 -8.09 -2.35
C PHE A 81 -11.37 -7.95 -3.86
N PHE A 82 -11.23 -9.06 -4.59
CA PHE A 82 -11.17 -9.04 -6.05
C PHE A 82 -12.50 -8.63 -6.70
N LEU A 83 -13.63 -8.87 -6.02
CA LEU A 83 -14.96 -8.47 -6.46
C LEU A 83 -15.32 -7.02 -6.12
N HIS A 84 -14.54 -6.34 -5.25
CA HIS A 84 -14.76 -4.94 -4.87
C HIS A 84 -15.02 -4.00 -6.07
N PRO A 85 -14.29 -4.07 -7.21
CA PRO A 85 -14.54 -3.17 -8.34
C PRO A 85 -15.93 -3.31 -8.95
N VAL A 86 -16.60 -4.45 -8.74
CA VAL A 86 -17.94 -4.75 -9.27
C VAL A 86 -19.01 -4.56 -8.21
N THR A 87 -18.75 -5.00 -6.98
CA THR A 87 -19.72 -4.95 -5.89
C THR A 87 -19.75 -3.60 -5.19
N HIS A 88 -18.69 -2.80 -5.34
CA HIS A 88 -18.46 -1.53 -4.64
C HIS A 88 -18.50 -1.65 -3.10
N VAL A 89 -18.35 -2.87 -2.55
CA VAL A 89 -18.33 -3.10 -1.10
C VAL A 89 -16.92 -2.89 -0.57
N ASP A 90 -16.76 -2.01 0.41
CA ASP A 90 -15.45 -1.68 0.99
C ASP A 90 -14.72 -2.94 1.52
N PRO A 91 -13.45 -3.18 1.14
CA PRO A 91 -12.66 -4.31 1.63
C PRO A 91 -12.52 -4.36 3.16
N ALA A 92 -12.47 -3.21 3.84
CA ALA A 92 -12.40 -3.15 5.29
C ALA A 92 -13.66 -3.75 5.94
N PHE A 93 -14.84 -3.43 5.39
CA PHE A 93 -16.11 -3.98 5.88
C PHE A 93 -16.16 -5.50 5.71
N VAL A 94 -15.75 -6.01 4.54
CA VAL A 94 -15.66 -7.45 4.27
C VAL A 94 -14.71 -8.14 5.24
N SER A 95 -13.56 -7.52 5.53
CA SER A 95 -12.56 -8.06 6.45
C SER A 95 -13.10 -8.18 7.87
N ILE A 96 -13.75 -7.12 8.37
CA ILE A 96 -14.38 -7.11 9.69
C ILE A 96 -15.47 -8.18 9.77
N LEU A 97 -16.29 -8.30 8.72
CA LEU A 97 -17.35 -9.30 8.68
C LEU A 97 -16.78 -10.74 8.70
N GLY A 98 -15.70 -10.99 7.96
CA GLY A 98 -14.98 -12.27 8.02
C GLY A 98 -14.38 -12.55 9.40
N ALA A 99 -13.77 -11.54 10.03
CA ALA A 99 -13.24 -11.66 11.39
C ALA A 99 -14.35 -11.95 12.41
N VAL A 100 -15.44 -11.19 12.40
CA VAL A 100 -16.60 -11.39 13.29
C VAL A 100 -17.20 -12.78 13.08
N TRP A 101 -17.34 -13.24 11.83
CA TRP A 101 -17.83 -14.58 11.53
C TRP A 101 -16.94 -15.65 12.17
N LEU A 102 -15.62 -15.51 12.05
CA LEU A 102 -14.67 -16.42 12.67
C LEU A 102 -14.80 -16.37 14.21
N LEU A 103 -14.85 -15.19 14.81
CA LEU A 103 -15.02 -15.04 16.25
C LEU A 103 -16.31 -15.69 16.79
N ILE A 104 -17.41 -15.64 16.03
CA ILE A 104 -18.69 -16.29 16.38
C ILE A 104 -18.62 -17.81 16.17
N ALA A 105 -17.92 -18.26 15.12
CA ALA A 105 -17.83 -19.67 14.77
C ALA A 105 -16.93 -20.49 15.73
N PHE A 106 -16.24 -19.83 16.67
CA PHE A 106 -15.24 -20.44 17.56
C PHE A 106 -15.48 -20.15 19.05
N ASP A 107 -14.84 -20.94 19.90
CA ASP A 107 -14.92 -20.81 21.36
C ASP A 107 -14.31 -19.50 21.87
N MET A 108 -14.86 -18.99 22.98
CA MET A 108 -14.42 -17.77 23.67
C MET A 108 -12.91 -17.73 23.97
N HIS A 109 -12.27 -18.87 24.21
CA HIS A 109 -10.83 -18.95 24.46
C HIS A 109 -10.00 -18.48 23.25
N HIS A 110 -10.38 -18.88 22.03
CA HIS A 110 -9.70 -18.47 20.80
C HIS A 110 -10.00 -17.02 20.42
N CYS A 111 -11.14 -16.49 20.88
CA CYS A 111 -11.52 -15.08 20.67
C CYS A 111 -10.55 -14.14 21.41
N HIS A 112 -10.16 -14.47 22.65
CA HIS A 112 -9.20 -13.67 23.39
C HIS A 112 -7.81 -13.66 22.73
N GLU A 113 -7.32 -14.83 22.30
CA GLU A 113 -6.05 -14.94 21.58
C GLU A 113 -6.07 -14.15 20.27
N ALA A 114 -7.17 -14.23 19.50
CA ALA A 114 -7.33 -13.47 18.26
C ALA A 114 -7.31 -11.95 18.49
N LEU A 115 -7.94 -11.46 19.57
CA LEU A 115 -7.93 -10.03 19.92
C LEU A 115 -6.57 -9.55 20.44
N MET A 116 -5.81 -10.42 21.10
CA MET A 116 -4.43 -10.12 21.54
C MET A 116 -3.44 -10.11 20.37
N ALA A 117 -3.74 -10.84 19.29
CA ALA A 117 -2.95 -10.80 18.06
C ALA A 117 -3.18 -9.53 17.23
N VAL A 118 -4.19 -8.71 17.57
CA VAL A 118 -4.41 -7.40 16.93
C VAL A 118 -3.34 -6.43 17.42
N GLU A 119 -2.65 -5.79 16.49
CA GLU A 119 -1.69 -4.73 16.79
C GLU A 119 -2.39 -3.41 17.09
N TRP A 120 -2.92 -3.29 18.31
CA TRP A 120 -3.64 -2.09 18.76
C TRP A 120 -2.79 -0.82 18.67
N ASP A 121 -1.49 -0.93 18.96
CA ASP A 121 -0.54 0.19 18.87
C ASP A 121 -0.44 0.72 17.44
N THR A 122 -0.36 -0.17 16.44
CA THR A 122 -0.33 0.17 15.01
C THR A 122 -1.62 0.87 14.57
N LEU A 123 -2.78 0.39 15.02
CA LEU A 123 -4.08 1.03 14.71
C LEU A 123 -4.20 2.42 15.30
N LEU A 124 -3.82 2.60 16.57
CA LEU A 124 -3.83 3.89 17.26
C LEU A 124 -2.82 4.87 16.64
N PHE A 125 -1.64 4.38 16.25
CA PHE A 125 -0.64 5.15 15.53
C PHE A 125 -1.21 5.70 14.21
N PHE A 126 -1.82 4.86 13.37
CA PHE A 126 -2.43 5.33 12.12
C PHE A 126 -3.58 6.31 12.36
N ALA A 127 -4.43 6.07 13.36
CA ALA A 127 -5.50 7.00 13.71
C ALA A 127 -4.95 8.38 14.10
N ALA A 128 -3.94 8.43 14.98
CA ALA A 128 -3.30 9.67 15.40
C ALA A 128 -2.57 10.36 14.23
N LEU A 129 -1.88 9.58 13.39
CA LEU A 129 -1.18 10.08 12.22
C LEU A 129 -2.15 10.73 11.23
N PHE A 130 -3.31 10.12 10.95
CA PHE A 130 -4.31 10.72 10.08
C PHE A 130 -4.91 12.02 10.66
N VAL A 131 -5.14 12.10 11.97
CA VAL A 131 -5.57 13.36 12.61
C VAL A 131 -4.51 14.45 12.46
N VAL A 132 -3.23 14.13 12.65
CA VAL A 132 -2.12 15.10 12.48
C VAL A 132 -2.02 15.54 11.02
N VAL A 133 -2.09 14.60 10.07
CA VAL A 133 -2.08 14.88 8.64
C VAL A 133 -3.18 15.87 8.26
N GLU A 134 -4.42 15.62 8.71
CA GLU A 134 -5.56 16.50 8.41
C GLU A 134 -5.37 17.88 9.06
N GLY A 135 -4.95 17.92 10.33
CA GLY A 135 -4.67 19.17 11.04
C GLY A 135 -3.58 20.00 10.35
N VAL A 136 -2.52 19.36 9.85
CA VAL A 136 -1.45 20.01 9.08
C VAL A 136 -1.95 20.49 7.70
N GLY A 137 -2.91 19.77 7.10
CA GLY A 137 -3.63 20.19 5.91
C GLY A 137 -4.39 21.50 6.11
N GLU A 138 -5.14 21.61 7.22
CA GLU A 138 -5.88 22.83 7.60
C GLU A 138 -4.96 24.01 7.93
N LEU A 139 -3.77 23.74 8.49
CA LEU A 139 -2.73 24.76 8.72
C LEU A 139 -2.09 25.30 7.42
N GLY A 140 -2.41 24.71 6.26
CA GLY A 140 -1.96 25.16 4.96
C GLY A 140 -0.58 24.65 4.54
N LEU A 141 0.03 23.72 5.29
CA LEU A 141 1.34 23.17 4.91
C LEU A 141 1.26 22.43 3.57
N LEU A 142 0.21 21.62 3.37
CA LEU A 142 0.00 20.90 2.11
C LEU A 142 -0.12 21.87 0.93
N ARG A 143 -0.78 23.02 1.14
CA ARG A 143 -0.90 24.09 0.13
C ARG A 143 0.45 24.76 -0.15
N ALA A 144 1.27 24.95 0.89
CA ALA A 144 2.62 25.49 0.72
C ALA A 144 3.50 24.53 -0.10
N ILE A 145 3.45 23.23 0.18
CA ILE A 145 4.17 22.20 -0.59
C ILE A 145 3.69 22.19 -2.05
N ALA A 146 2.37 22.20 -2.27
CA ALA A 146 1.79 22.27 -3.60
C ALA A 146 2.24 23.53 -4.36
N SER A 147 2.24 24.69 -3.71
CA SER A 147 2.73 25.94 -4.31
C SER A 147 4.19 25.87 -4.73
N ILE A 148 5.07 25.33 -3.87
CA ILE A 148 6.50 25.17 -4.18
C ILE A 148 6.67 24.25 -5.40
N LEU A 149 5.94 23.13 -5.43
CA LEU A 149 5.96 22.22 -6.57
C LEU A 149 5.45 22.91 -7.84
N SER A 150 4.34 23.66 -7.74
CA SER A 150 3.77 24.42 -8.85
C SER A 150 4.75 25.44 -9.42
N ASP A 151 5.50 26.15 -8.57
CA ASP A 151 6.49 27.15 -9.00
C ASP A 151 7.67 26.49 -9.72
N ILE A 152 8.17 25.35 -9.20
CA ILE A 152 9.23 24.58 -9.86
C ILE A 152 8.75 24.09 -11.23
N VAL A 153 7.55 23.51 -11.32
CA VAL A 153 7.03 22.98 -12.58
C VAL A 153 6.70 24.12 -13.57
N ARG A 154 6.21 25.26 -13.11
CA ARG A 154 5.96 26.43 -13.98
C ARG A 154 7.24 27.02 -14.57
N SER A 155 8.38 26.88 -13.87
CA SER A 155 9.67 27.38 -14.34
C SER A 155 10.20 26.69 -15.59
N VAL A 156 9.68 25.50 -15.93
CA VAL A 156 10.07 24.75 -17.14
C VAL A 156 9.10 24.98 -18.30
N PRO A 157 9.55 24.76 -19.56
CA PRO A 157 8.68 24.86 -20.73
C PRO A 157 7.44 23.97 -20.62
N VAL A 158 6.31 24.44 -21.15
CA VAL A 158 4.99 23.76 -21.05
C VAL A 158 5.07 22.28 -21.44
N ASP A 159 5.77 21.98 -22.55
CA ASP A 159 5.92 20.63 -23.08
C ASP A 159 6.67 19.67 -22.14
N SER A 160 7.49 20.21 -21.22
CA SER A 160 8.31 19.44 -20.28
C SER A 160 7.69 19.34 -18.88
N ARG A 161 6.64 20.13 -18.58
CA ARG A 161 6.04 20.23 -17.23
C ARG A 161 5.60 18.89 -16.68
N GLN A 162 4.93 18.10 -17.50
CA GLN A 162 4.42 16.80 -17.08
C GLN A 162 5.55 15.83 -16.69
N ILE A 163 6.61 15.77 -17.51
CA ILE A 163 7.75 14.89 -17.24
C ILE A 163 8.48 15.33 -15.98
N VAL A 164 8.71 16.63 -15.82
CA VAL A 164 9.38 17.19 -14.64
C VAL A 164 8.56 16.91 -13.37
N ALA A 165 7.25 17.12 -13.41
CA ALA A 165 6.36 16.80 -12.30
C ALA A 165 6.41 15.30 -11.95
N ILE A 166 6.37 14.40 -12.94
CA ILE A 166 6.51 12.95 -12.72
C ILE A 166 7.83 12.63 -12.02
N VAL A 167 8.95 13.15 -12.52
CA VAL A 167 10.28 12.88 -11.95
C VAL A 167 10.35 13.35 -10.49
N ILE A 168 9.89 14.57 -10.20
CA ILE A 168 9.87 15.10 -8.83
C ILE A 168 9.02 14.22 -7.93
N ILE A 169 7.81 13.86 -8.36
CA ILE A 169 6.90 13.05 -7.54
C ILE A 169 7.45 11.65 -7.31
N VAL A 170 8.02 10.97 -8.31
CA VAL A 170 8.63 9.64 -8.13
C VAL A 170 9.73 9.70 -7.07
N TRP A 171 10.68 10.63 -7.19
CA TRP A 171 11.84 10.69 -6.30
C TRP A 171 11.49 11.19 -4.90
N ALA A 172 10.67 12.25 -4.80
CA ALA A 172 10.20 12.72 -3.51
C ALA A 172 9.44 11.61 -2.79
N SER A 173 8.52 10.94 -3.49
CA SER A 173 7.78 9.82 -2.92
C SER A 173 8.70 8.67 -2.50
N ALA A 174 9.68 8.29 -3.33
CA ALA A 174 10.60 7.22 -2.98
C ALA A 174 11.42 7.52 -1.71
N ILE A 175 11.90 8.76 -1.57
CA ILE A 175 12.70 9.16 -0.40
C ILE A 175 11.82 9.26 0.85
N PHE A 176 10.68 9.93 0.78
CA PHE A 176 9.83 10.14 1.95
C PHE A 176 9.16 8.83 2.41
N SER A 177 8.78 7.95 1.47
CA SER A 177 8.15 6.67 1.78
C SER A 177 9.11 5.65 2.40
N ALA A 178 10.42 5.90 2.41
CA ALA A 178 11.39 5.12 3.18
C ALA A 178 11.36 5.47 4.69
N PHE A 179 10.83 6.65 5.06
CA PHE A 179 10.73 7.10 6.46
C PHE A 179 9.29 7.06 7.00
N VAL A 180 8.30 7.15 6.12
CA VAL A 180 6.87 7.23 6.45
C VAL A 180 6.15 6.11 5.70
N ASP A 181 5.21 5.44 6.38
CA ASP A 181 4.41 4.39 5.75
C ASP A 181 3.75 4.88 4.45
N ASN A 182 3.71 3.99 3.46
CA ASN A 182 3.19 4.28 2.12
C ASN A 182 1.72 4.77 2.17
N ILE A 183 0.93 4.30 3.14
CA ILE A 183 -0.50 4.62 3.31
C ILE A 183 -0.72 6.10 3.68
N PRO A 184 -0.23 6.58 4.85
CA PRO A 184 -0.39 7.98 5.25
C PRO A 184 0.31 8.95 4.30
N PHE A 185 1.50 8.60 3.79
CA PHE A 185 2.20 9.44 2.82
C PHE A 185 1.39 9.63 1.53
N THR A 186 0.80 8.56 1.00
CA THR A 186 -0.04 8.67 -0.21
C THR A 186 -1.27 9.52 0.04
N ALA A 187 -1.93 9.34 1.19
CA ALA A 187 -3.13 10.10 1.54
C ALA A 187 -2.84 11.62 1.61
N THR A 188 -1.68 12.02 2.12
CA THR A 188 -1.29 13.45 2.20
C THR A 188 -0.93 14.03 0.83
N MET A 189 -0.34 13.23 -0.06
CA MET A 189 0.13 13.67 -1.37
C MET A 189 -0.99 13.80 -2.39
N VAL A 190 -2.09 13.04 -2.28
CA VAL A 190 -3.21 13.14 -3.24
C VAL A 190 -3.78 14.58 -3.31
N PRO A 191 -4.11 15.26 -2.21
CA PRO A 191 -4.52 16.67 -2.24
C PRO A 191 -3.46 17.60 -2.86
N VAL A 192 -2.17 17.35 -2.59
CA VAL A 192 -1.05 18.12 -3.17
C VAL A 192 -1.01 17.98 -4.68
N LEU A 193 -1.21 16.75 -5.21
CA LEU A 193 -1.27 16.51 -6.65
C LEU A 193 -2.49 17.16 -7.30
N GLN A 194 -3.66 17.10 -6.65
CA GLN A 194 -4.88 17.76 -7.13
C GLN A 194 -4.67 19.27 -7.26
N GLN A 195 -4.05 19.89 -6.25
CA GLN A 195 -3.74 21.33 -6.29
C GLN A 195 -2.71 21.66 -7.37
N LEU A 196 -1.65 20.86 -7.53
CA LEU A 196 -0.65 21.05 -8.59
C LEU A 196 -1.28 21.03 -9.99
N VAL A 197 -2.20 20.10 -10.24
CA VAL A 197 -2.89 19.98 -11.54
C VAL A 197 -3.87 21.13 -11.76
N ALA A 198 -4.49 21.64 -10.70
CA ALA A 198 -5.35 22.83 -10.78
C ALA A 198 -4.53 24.11 -11.05
N ASP A 199 -3.33 24.21 -10.50
CA ASP A 199 -2.48 25.40 -10.61
C ASP A 199 -1.63 25.41 -11.90
N VAL A 200 -1.27 24.26 -12.47
CA VAL A 200 -0.30 24.18 -13.55
C VAL A 200 -0.89 23.57 -14.81
N GLU A 201 -1.05 24.40 -15.84
CA GLU A 201 -1.43 23.94 -17.17
C GLU A 201 -0.38 23.01 -17.80
N GLY A 202 -0.86 22.01 -18.54
CA GLY A 202 -0.03 20.99 -19.17
C GLY A 202 0.31 19.80 -18.27
N VAL A 203 -0.24 19.76 -17.05
CA VAL A 203 -0.05 18.68 -16.09
C VAL A 203 -1.35 17.88 -15.95
N SER A 204 -1.26 16.56 -15.97
CA SER A 204 -2.40 15.66 -15.79
C SER A 204 -2.22 14.81 -14.54
N ILE A 205 -3.31 14.64 -13.76
CA ILE A 205 -3.29 13.89 -12.51
C ILE A 205 -2.98 12.41 -12.71
N ARG A 206 -3.38 11.80 -13.84
CA ARG A 206 -3.24 10.35 -14.05
C ARG A 206 -1.78 9.91 -14.04
N PRO A 207 -0.86 10.49 -14.83
CA PRO A 207 0.55 10.11 -14.75
C PRO A 207 1.20 10.43 -13.40
N LEU A 208 0.75 11.47 -12.70
CA LEU A 208 1.23 11.79 -11.35
C LEU A 208 0.76 10.78 -10.31
N ALA A 209 -0.47 10.26 -10.44
CA ALA A 209 -0.96 9.17 -9.60
C ALA A 209 -0.12 7.90 -9.76
N TRP A 210 0.29 7.58 -11.00
CA TRP A 210 1.22 6.48 -11.26
C TRP A 210 2.61 6.76 -10.70
N ALA A 211 3.12 7.97 -10.86
CA ALA A 211 4.40 8.40 -10.28
C ALA A 211 4.41 8.24 -8.75
N LEU A 212 3.36 8.68 -8.08
CA LEU A 212 3.18 8.53 -6.63
C LEU A 212 3.09 7.06 -6.24
N ALA A 213 2.30 6.26 -6.97
CA ALA A 213 2.16 4.83 -6.70
C ALA A 213 3.49 4.08 -6.79
N PHE A 214 4.25 4.28 -7.88
CA PHE A 214 5.56 3.65 -8.05
C PHE A 214 6.59 4.17 -7.05
N GLY A 215 6.67 5.49 -6.87
CA GLY A 215 7.60 6.10 -5.92
C GLY A 215 7.37 5.61 -4.49
N ALA A 216 6.13 5.66 -3.99
CA ALA A 216 5.82 5.18 -2.65
C ALA A 216 6.04 3.67 -2.50
N CYS A 217 5.58 2.86 -3.47
CA CYS A 217 5.71 1.40 -3.37
C CYS A 217 7.16 0.91 -3.50
N PHE A 218 8.02 1.57 -4.29
CA PHE A 218 9.43 1.21 -4.37
C PHE A 218 10.26 1.83 -3.24
N GLY A 219 9.93 3.04 -2.81
CA GLY A 219 10.59 3.73 -1.69
C GLY A 219 10.45 2.99 -0.36
N GLY A 220 9.25 2.47 -0.07
CA GLY A 220 9.03 1.68 1.15
C GLY A 220 9.73 0.31 1.20
N ASN A 221 10.43 -0.10 0.13
CA ASN A 221 11.30 -1.29 0.17
C ASN A 221 12.76 -0.95 0.53
N GLY A 222 13.09 0.34 0.65
CA GLY A 222 14.44 0.85 0.94
C GLY A 222 14.76 0.90 2.42
#